data_AF-A0A5D3AM14-F1
#
_entry.id   AF-A0A5D3AM14-F1
#
_cell.length_a   1.000
_cell.length_b   1.000
_cell.length_c   1.000
_cell.angle_alpha   90.00
_cell.angle_beta   90.00
_cell.angle_gamma   90.00
#
_symmetry.space_group_name_H-M   'P 1'
#
loop_
_entity.id
_entity.type
_entity.pdbx_description
1 polymer ?
#
loop_
_entity_poly.entity_id
_entity_poly.type
_entity_poly.pdbx_seq_one_letter_code
_entity_poly.pdbx_strand_id
1 'polypeptide(L)'
;MAGKGKGKGEVEVEWDADVLRMPEDSETKLFELFYEHPDVISEASCMVTKHRKATTLDRNDNHLSWDLVYYGRTIPGFSSDC
;
A
#
# COMPACT_ATOMS: atom_id res chain seq x y z
N MET A 1 17.44 -21.27 5.82
CA MET A 1 17.41 -20.82 7.22
C MET A 1 16.79 -19.43 7.23
N ALA A 2 15.57 -19.31 7.75
CA ALA A 2 14.83 -18.04 7.79
C ALA A 2 15.47 -17.09 8.81
N GLY A 3 15.76 -15.86 8.40
CA GLY A 3 16.19 -14.79 9.30
C GLY A 3 14.97 -14.05 9.84
N LYS A 4 14.85 -13.92 11.17
CA LYS A 4 13.79 -13.15 11.83
C LYS A 4 14.37 -11.80 12.30
N GLY A 5 14.00 -10.71 11.65
CA GLY A 5 14.22 -9.35 12.15
C GLY A 5 13.13 -8.95 13.14
N LYS A 6 13.51 -8.45 14.33
CA LYS A 6 12.58 -8.03 15.38
C LYS A 6 12.56 -6.51 15.55
N GLY A 7 11.52 -5.87 15.03
CA GLY A 7 11.14 -4.48 15.31
C GLY A 7 9.69 -4.41 15.76
N LYS A 8 9.34 -3.46 16.64
CA LYS A 8 7.99 -3.32 17.23
C LYS A 8 6.94 -3.07 16.14
N GLY A 9 6.22 -4.14 15.78
CA GLY A 9 5.28 -4.19 14.66
C GLY A 9 5.63 -5.37 13.74
N GLU A 10 5.69 -6.58 14.29
CA GLU A 10 6.09 -7.78 13.54
C GLU A 10 5.01 -8.14 12.50
N VAL A 11 5.11 -7.58 11.29
CA VAL A 11 4.56 -8.23 10.10
C VAL A 11 5.59 -9.29 9.70
N GLU A 12 5.26 -10.57 9.92
CA GLU A 12 6.09 -11.67 9.42
C GLU A 12 5.98 -11.66 7.88
N VAL A 13 7.01 -11.14 7.22
CA VAL A 13 7.14 -11.26 5.78
C VAL A 13 7.88 -12.56 5.48
N GLU A 14 7.13 -13.60 5.14
CA GLU A 14 7.68 -14.85 4.62
C GLU A 14 8.03 -14.64 3.14
N TRP A 15 9.29 -14.32 2.89
CA TRP A 15 9.83 -14.27 1.53
C TRP A 15 10.18 -15.69 1.08
N ASP A 16 9.80 -16.05 -0.14
CA ASP A 16 10.24 -17.28 -0.78
C ASP A 16 11.78 -17.23 -0.92
N ALA A 17 12.47 -17.96 -0.03
CA ALA A 17 13.89 -17.77 0.25
C ALA A 17 14.82 -18.09 -0.93
N ASP A 18 14.28 -18.70 -1.97
CA ASP A 18 15.03 -19.16 -3.14
C ASP A 18 15.21 -18.07 -4.21
N VAL A 19 14.54 -16.92 -4.12
CA VAL A 19 14.48 -15.97 -5.26
C VAL A 19 15.13 -14.61 -5.01
N LEU A 20 15.27 -14.10 -3.78
CA LEU A 20 15.83 -12.74 -3.62
C LEU A 20 16.60 -12.57 -2.29
N ARG A 21 17.94 -12.57 -2.37
CA ARG A 21 18.77 -11.99 -1.29
C ARG A 21 18.70 -10.47 -1.40
N MET A 22 17.80 -9.88 -0.63
CA MET A 22 17.68 -8.44 -0.52
C MET A 22 18.87 -7.88 0.29
N PRO A 23 19.58 -6.85 -0.19
CA PRO A 23 20.60 -6.17 0.59
C PRO A 23 19.97 -5.55 1.86
N GLU A 24 20.71 -5.56 2.98
CA GLU A 24 20.25 -5.03 4.28
C GLU A 24 19.71 -3.60 4.17
N ASP A 25 20.39 -2.73 3.41
CA ASP A 25 19.96 -1.35 3.16
C ASP A 25 18.66 -1.22 2.33
N SER A 26 18.30 -2.27 1.60
CA SER A 26 17.08 -2.26 0.77
C SER A 26 15.83 -2.53 1.60
N GLU A 27 15.95 -3.29 2.69
CA GLU A 27 14.84 -3.54 3.61
C GLU A 27 14.37 -2.23 4.27
N THR A 28 15.30 -1.42 4.78
CA THR A 28 14.98 -0.11 5.35
C THR A 28 14.29 0.80 4.34
N LYS A 29 14.80 0.87 3.10
CA LYS A 29 14.19 1.67 2.04
C LYS A 29 12.80 1.18 1.64
N LEU A 30 12.58 -0.13 1.61
CA LEU A 30 11.25 -0.68 1.36
C LEU A 30 10.29 -0.34 2.50
N PHE A 31 10.74 -0.37 3.75
CA PHE A 31 9.91 0.09 4.86
C PHE A 31 9.61 1.58 4.77
N GLU A 32 10.58 2.43 4.46
CA GLU A 32 10.35 3.87 4.24
C GLU A 32 9.29 4.11 3.15
N LEU A 33 9.41 3.43 2.00
CA LEU A 33 8.41 3.48 0.93
C LEU A 33 7.05 2.97 1.40
N PHE A 34 7.02 1.88 2.17
CA PHE A 34 5.79 1.31 2.71
C PHE A 34 5.11 2.25 3.72
N TYR A 35 5.87 3.04 4.46
CA TYR A 35 5.34 4.01 5.42
C TYR A 35 4.84 5.30 4.75
N GLU A 36 5.50 5.77 3.70
CA GLU A 36 5.05 6.95 2.93
C GLU A 36 3.80 6.63 2.11
N HIS A 37 3.67 5.39 1.68
CA HIS A 37 2.65 4.99 0.73
C HIS A 37 1.19 5.24 1.20
N PRO A 38 0.79 4.89 2.43
CA PRO A 38 -0.54 5.22 2.97
C PRO A 38 -0.88 6.71 2.94
N ASP A 39 0.09 7.60 3.14
CA ASP A 39 -0.14 9.04 3.15
C ASP A 39 -0.49 9.52 1.74
N VAL A 40 0.25 9.07 0.72
CA VAL A 40 -0.02 9.38 -0.69
C VAL A 40 -1.42 8.93 -1.11
N ILE A 41 -1.80 7.70 -0.73
CA ILE A 41 -3.15 7.18 -1.03
C ILE A 41 -4.22 7.98 -0.28
N SER A 42 -3.99 8.33 0.98
CA SER A 42 -4.95 9.08 1.78
C SER A 42 -5.21 10.48 1.22
N GLU A 43 -4.16 11.17 0.79
CA GLU A 43 -4.26 12.49 0.14
C GLU A 43 -5.04 12.40 -1.18
N ALA A 44 -4.69 11.44 -2.03
CA ALA A 44 -5.40 11.20 -3.29
C ALA A 44 -6.88 10.88 -3.05
N SER A 45 -7.20 10.02 -2.07
CA SER A 45 -8.57 9.67 -1.70
C SER A 45 -9.38 10.88 -1.25
N CYS A 46 -8.78 11.78 -0.46
CA CYS A 46 -9.43 13.02 -0.06
C CYS A 46 -9.72 13.94 -1.25
N MET A 47 -8.81 13.99 -2.23
CA MET A 47 -8.99 14.76 -3.46
C MET A 47 -10.12 14.20 -4.33
N VAL A 48 -10.23 12.87 -4.45
CA VAL A 48 -11.34 12.19 -5.15
C VAL A 48 -12.68 12.46 -4.44
N THR A 49 -12.70 12.33 -3.11
CA THR A 49 -13.88 12.61 -2.28
C THR A 49 -14.40 14.02 -2.52
N LYS A 50 -13.47 14.99 -2.52
CA LYS A 50 -13.78 16.40 -2.79
C LYS A 50 -14.28 16.62 -4.22
N HIS A 51 -13.68 15.94 -5.20
CA HIS A 51 -14.08 16.02 -6.61
C HIS A 51 -15.54 15.58 -6.82
N ARG A 52 -15.98 14.50 -6.17
CA ARG A 52 -17.39 14.05 -6.21
C ARG A 52 -18.33 14.84 -5.29
N LYS A 53 -17.84 15.95 -4.68
CA LYS A 53 -18.59 16.83 -3.77
C LYS A 53 -19.09 16.13 -2.50
N ALA A 54 -18.41 15.08 -2.07
CA ALA A 54 -18.67 14.43 -0.79
C ALA A 54 -17.82 15.04 0.32
N THR A 55 -18.28 14.90 1.57
CA THR A 55 -17.54 15.29 2.78
C THR A 55 -17.07 14.09 3.59
N THR A 56 -17.49 12.88 3.19
CA THR A 56 -17.17 11.61 3.82
C THR A 56 -16.42 10.75 2.84
N LEU A 57 -15.28 10.24 3.26
CA LEU A 57 -14.43 9.35 2.46
C LEU A 57 -15.09 7.96 2.39
N ASP A 58 -15.16 7.36 1.20
CA ASP A 58 -15.67 6.01 1.02
C ASP A 58 -14.64 5.05 0.40
N ARG A 59 -15.06 3.80 0.25
CA ARG A 59 -14.21 2.73 -0.28
C ARG A 59 -13.82 2.98 -1.74
N ASN A 60 -14.70 3.57 -2.54
CA ASN A 60 -14.46 3.83 -3.95
C ASN A 60 -13.45 4.97 -4.14
N ASP A 61 -13.44 5.96 -3.24
CA ASP A 61 -12.42 7.01 -3.21
C ASP A 61 -11.01 6.40 -3.04
N ASN A 62 -10.85 5.42 -2.14
CA ASN A 62 -9.59 4.70 -1.94
C ASN A 62 -9.23 3.79 -3.11
N HIS A 63 -10.22 3.08 -3.65
CA HIS A 63 -10.00 2.20 -4.79
C HIS A 63 -9.49 2.97 -6.00
N LEU A 64 -10.17 4.06 -6.35
CA LEU A 64 -9.80 4.86 -7.51
C LEU A 64 -8.43 5.51 -7.30
N SER A 65 -8.13 5.96 -6.08
CA SER A 65 -6.82 6.53 -5.75
C SER A 65 -5.70 5.51 -5.90
N TRP A 66 -5.93 4.26 -5.50
CA TRP A 66 -4.99 3.17 -5.70
C TRP A 66 -4.74 2.89 -7.19
N ASP A 67 -5.81 2.80 -7.98
CA ASP A 67 -5.74 2.57 -9.42
C ASP A 67 -5.00 3.71 -10.14
N LEU A 68 -5.24 4.96 -9.73
CA LEU A 68 -4.59 6.14 -10.31
C LEU A 68 -3.10 6.22 -9.96
N VAL A 69 -2.72 5.94 -8.72
CA VAL A 69 -1.33 6.05 -8.24
C VAL A 69 -0.47 4.89 -8.75
N TYR A 70 -1.02 3.69 -8.89
CA TYR A 70 -0.27 2.50 -9.31
C TYR A 70 -0.53 2.06 -10.76
N TYR A 71 -0.76 3.02 -11.66
CA TYR A 71 -0.83 2.77 -13.10
C TYR A 71 -1.84 1.67 -13.49
N GLY A 72 -3.03 1.67 -12.86
CA GLY A 72 -4.10 0.73 -13.16
C GLY A 72 -3.96 -0.65 -12.50
N ARG A 73 -3.11 -0.79 -11.47
CA ARG A 73 -3.09 -2.01 -10.65
C ARG A 73 -4.29 -2.03 -9.71
N THR A 74 -5.33 -2.74 -10.13
CA THR A 74 -6.55 -2.92 -9.35
C THR A 74 -6.34 -3.90 -8.19
N ILE A 75 -6.83 -3.52 -7.00
CA ILE A 75 -6.98 -4.45 -5.87
C ILE A 75 -8.25 -5.28 -6.11
N PRO A 76 -8.14 -6.60 -6.36
CA PRO A 76 -9.31 -7.44 -6.61
C PRO A 76 -10.30 -7.42 -5.45
N GLY A 77 -11.59 -7.29 -5.75
CA GLY A 77 -12.67 -7.28 -4.74
C GLY A 77 -12.74 -5.99 -3.90
N PHE A 78 -11.98 -4.95 -4.25
CA PHE A 78 -11.96 -3.68 -3.52
C PHE A 78 -12.94 -2.65 -4.10
N SER A 79 -13.05 -2.55 -5.42
CA SER A 79 -14.25 -2.01 -6.07
C SER A 79 -15.21 -3.16 -6.27
N SER A 80 -16.32 -3.10 -5.56
CA SER A 80 -17.47 -3.93 -5.84
C SER A 80 -18.38 -3.11 -6.74
N ASP A 81 -18.34 -3.36 -8.04
CA ASP A 81 -19.55 -3.21 -8.86
C ASP A 81 -20.57 -4.20 -8.28
N CYS A 82 -21.29 -3.75 -7.26
CA CYS A 82 -22.43 -4.38 -6.59
C CYS A 82 -23.42 -3.26 -6.25
#